data_AF-A0A914HXK1-F1
#
_entry.id   AF-A0A914HXK1-F1
#
_cell.length_a   1.000
_cell.length_b   1.000
_cell.length_c   1.000
_cell.angle_alpha   90.00
_cell.angle_beta   90.00
_cell.angle_gamma   90.00
#
_symmetry.space_group_name_H-M   'P 1'
#
loop_
_entity.id
_entity.type
_entity.pdbx_description
1 polymer ?
#
loop_
_entity_poly.entity_id
_entity_poly.type
_entity_poly.pdbx_seq_one_letter_code
_entity_poly.pdbx_strand_id
1 'polypeptide(L)'
;MLFVIQIFRSISQESFSVDIQQIEQQLQELQQRANKLRQQIQQDTDPTIREDDIKTLEDLEKAIQSIQSQLQSFQSAEQNAMNAFE
;
A
#
# COMPACT_ATOMS: atom_id res chain seq x y z
N MET A 1 -14.26 31.38 14.53
CA MET A 1 -14.02 29.93 14.74
C MET A 1 -14.06 29.10 13.46
N LEU A 2 -14.85 29.45 12.43
CA LEU A 2 -14.94 28.69 11.17
C LEU A 2 -13.63 28.63 10.36
N PHE A 3 -12.80 29.68 10.43
CA PHE A 3 -11.53 29.77 9.67
C PHE A 3 -10.45 28.78 10.15
N VAL A 4 -10.40 28.52 11.47
CA VAL A 4 -9.43 27.58 12.06
C VAL A 4 -9.79 26.14 11.70
N ILE A 5 -11.09 25.83 11.63
CA ILE A 5 -11.60 24.52 11.23
C ILE A 5 -11.26 24.23 9.76
N GLN A 6 -11.37 25.23 8.87
CA GLN A 6 -11.00 25.05 7.46
C GLN A 6 -9.50 24.83 7.27
N ILE A 7 -8.64 25.58 7.96
CA ILE A 7 -7.19 25.40 7.87
C ILE A 7 -6.79 24.01 8.38
N PHE A 8 -7.40 23.55 9.49
CA PHE A 8 -7.15 22.20 10.01
C PHE A 8 -7.61 21.11 9.02
N ARG A 9 -8.78 21.26 8.40
CA ARG A 9 -9.25 20.34 7.34
C ARG A 9 -8.28 20.27 6.16
N SER A 10 -7.80 21.41 5.67
CA SER A 10 -6.87 21.46 4.54
C SER A 10 -5.51 20.84 4.89
N ILE A 11 -4.93 21.17 6.04
CA ILE A 11 -3.62 20.62 6.46
C ILE A 11 -3.69 19.11 6.74
N SER A 12 -4.78 18.65 7.39
CA SER A 12 -4.98 17.23 7.63
C SER A 12 -5.20 16.47 6.31
N GLN A 13 -6.04 16.97 5.39
CA GLN A 13 -6.21 16.30 4.09
C GLN A 13 -4.92 16.25 3.28
N GLU A 14 -4.12 17.32 3.28
CA GLU A 14 -2.88 17.37 2.51
C GLU A 14 -1.83 16.39 3.06
N SER A 15 -1.70 16.29 4.39
CA SER A 15 -0.77 15.35 5.03
C SER A 15 -1.21 13.89 4.81
N PHE A 16 -2.51 13.61 4.97
CA PHE A 16 -3.08 12.27 4.68
C PHE A 16 -2.91 11.89 3.21
N SER A 17 -3.06 12.84 2.29
CA SER A 17 -2.90 12.61 0.85
C SER A 17 -1.46 12.26 0.48
N VAL A 18 -0.47 12.95 1.08
CA VAL A 18 0.96 12.64 0.87
C VAL A 18 1.32 11.26 1.40
N ASP A 19 0.82 10.88 2.58
CA ASP A 19 1.07 9.56 3.16
C ASP A 19 0.45 8.43 2.31
N ILE A 20 -0.78 8.60 1.83
CA ILE A 20 -1.43 7.62 0.94
C ILE A 20 -0.65 7.47 -0.37
N GLN A 21 -0.22 8.57 -0.99
CA GLN A 21 0.56 8.51 -2.24
C GLN A 21 1.89 7.76 -2.07
N GLN A 22 2.59 7.95 -0.94
CA GLN A 22 3.81 7.21 -0.65
C GLN A 22 3.54 5.71 -0.47
N ILE A 23 2.45 5.35 0.22
CA ILE A 23 2.04 3.96 0.40
C ILE A 23 1.65 3.33 -0.95
N GLU A 24 0.95 4.06 -1.82
CA GLU A 24 0.61 3.60 -3.18
C GLU A 24 1.86 3.37 -4.04
N GLN A 25 2.86 4.23 -3.95
CA GLN A 25 4.14 4.04 -4.64
C GLN A 25 4.87 2.79 -4.14
N GLN A 26 4.96 2.59 -2.82
CA GLN A 26 5.55 1.39 -2.25
C GLN A 26 4.82 0.12 -2.67
N LEU A 27 3.48 0.17 -2.74
CA LEU A 27 2.66 -0.93 -3.21
C LEU A 27 2.97 -1.27 -4.68
N GLN A 28 3.08 -0.27 -5.55
CA GLN A 28 3.45 -0.47 -6.95
C GLN A 28 4.85 -1.09 -7.09
N GLU A 29 5.83 -0.61 -6.33
CA GLU A 29 7.18 -1.18 -6.36
C GLU A 29 7.18 -2.66 -5.93
N LEU A 30 6.46 -3.00 -4.86
CA LEU A 30 6.34 -4.38 -4.40
C LEU A 30 5.65 -5.27 -5.42
N GLN A 31 4.57 -4.79 -6.05
CA GLN A 31 3.89 -5.52 -7.13
C GLN A 31 4.81 -5.76 -8.33
N GLN A 32 5.62 -4.77 -8.71
CA GLN A 32 6.61 -4.93 -9.78
C GLN A 32 7.68 -5.97 -9.41
N ARG A 33 8.18 -5.95 -8.18
CA ARG A 33 9.14 -6.95 -7.68
C ARG A 33 8.55 -8.35 -7.68
N ALA A 34 7.32 -8.51 -7.17
CA ALA A 34 6.60 -9.79 -7.18
C ALA A 34 6.39 -10.31 -8.61
N ASN A 35 6.04 -9.43 -9.56
CA ASN A 35 5.88 -9.81 -10.97
C ASN A 35 7.20 -10.24 -11.62
N LYS A 36 8.32 -9.55 -11.34
CA LYS A 36 9.65 -9.96 -11.81
C LYS A 36 10.04 -11.32 -11.23
N LEU A 37 9.83 -11.52 -9.94
CA LEU A 37 10.11 -12.79 -9.27
C LEU A 37 9.26 -13.94 -9.82
N ARG A 38 7.96 -13.70 -10.09
CA ARG A 38 7.10 -14.68 -10.79
C ARG A 38 7.65 -15.09 -12.16
N GLN A 39 8.18 -14.14 -12.93
CA GLN A 39 8.79 -14.45 -14.23
C GLN A 39 10.10 -15.25 -14.06
N GLN A 40 10.90 -14.91 -13.05
CA GLN A 40 12.13 -15.63 -12.72
C GLN A 40 11.83 -17.08 -12.33
N ILE A 41 10.88 -17.31 -11.42
CA ILE A 41 10.43 -18.65 -11.00
C ILE A 41 10.00 -19.52 -12.19
N GLN A 42 9.35 -18.92 -13.19
CA GLN A 42 8.90 -19.64 -14.39
C GLN A 42 10.06 -20.06 -15.31
N GLN A 43 11.15 -19.29 -15.30
CA GLN A 43 12.34 -19.53 -16.12
C GLN A 43 13.38 -20.38 -15.40
N ASP A 44 13.30 -20.46 -14.06
CA ASP A 44 14.26 -21.19 -13.27
C ASP A 44 14.05 -22.71 -13.38
N THR A 45 15.14 -23.40 -13.72
CA THR A 45 15.18 -24.85 -13.86
C THR A 45 15.75 -25.54 -12.62
N ASP A 46 16.39 -24.79 -11.72
CA ASP A 46 16.91 -25.32 -10.47
C ASP A 46 15.77 -25.40 -9.42
N PRO A 47 15.40 -26.60 -8.94
CA PRO A 47 14.28 -26.75 -8.03
C PRO A 47 14.53 -26.12 -6.65
N THR A 48 15.78 -26.02 -6.20
CA THR A 48 16.13 -25.43 -4.90
C THR A 48 16.02 -23.92 -4.97
N ILE A 49 16.58 -23.30 -6.02
CA ILE A 49 16.45 -21.85 -6.25
C ILE A 49 14.98 -21.48 -6.43
N ARG A 50 14.24 -22.29 -7.20
CA ARG A 50 12.80 -22.06 -7.42
C ARG A 50 11.99 -22.15 -6.14
N GLU A 51 12.31 -23.04 -5.20
CA GLU A 51 11.61 -23.15 -3.92
C GLU A 51 11.85 -21.90 -3.04
N ASP A 52 13.08 -21.40 -3.00
CA ASP A 52 13.43 -20.18 -2.25
C ASP A 52 12.79 -18.92 -2.88
N ASP A 53 12.76 -18.84 -4.21
CA ASP A 53 12.08 -17.76 -4.92
C ASP A 53 10.55 -17.82 -4.69
N ILE A 54 9.94 -19.00 -4.64
CA ILE A 54 8.52 -19.16 -4.30
C ILE A 54 8.24 -18.65 -2.88
N LYS A 55 9.05 -18.99 -1.88
CA LYS A 55 8.90 -18.46 -0.50
C LYS A 55 9.02 -16.94 -0.47
N THR A 56 10.00 -16.41 -1.18
CA THR A 56 10.20 -14.96 -1.30
C THR A 56 8.99 -14.28 -1.96
N LEU A 57 8.38 -14.92 -2.96
CA LEU A 57 7.16 -14.43 -3.60
C LEU A 57 5.97 -14.44 -2.63
N GLU A 58 5.79 -15.51 -1.85
CA GLU A 58 4.72 -15.59 -0.84
C GLU A 58 4.85 -14.48 0.21
N ASP A 59 6.07 -14.17 0.65
CA ASP A 59 6.29 -13.09 1.61
C ASP A 59 6.06 -11.70 1.01
N LEU A 60 6.41 -11.49 -0.27
CA LEU A 60 6.05 -10.27 -0.99
C LEU A 60 4.52 -10.13 -1.13
N GLU A 61 3.80 -11.21 -1.44
CA GLU A 61 2.34 -11.19 -1.56
C GLU A 61 1.67 -10.87 -0.22
N LYS A 62 2.16 -11.41 0.91
CA LYS A 62 1.69 -11.04 2.26
C LYS A 62 1.94 -9.56 2.56
N ALA A 63 3.12 -9.04 2.22
CA ALA A 63 3.44 -7.62 2.42
C ALA A 63 2.49 -6.72 1.61
N ILE A 64 2.24 -7.06 0.34
CA ILE A 64 1.27 -6.38 -0.54
C ILE A 64 -0.13 -6.36 0.10
N GLN A 65 -0.61 -7.51 0.58
CA GLN A 65 -1.93 -7.61 1.23
C GLN A 65 -2.02 -6.78 2.51
N SER A 66 -0.96 -6.75 3.32
CA SER A 66 -0.91 -5.94 4.54
C SER A 66 -1.03 -4.45 4.21
N ILE A 67 -0.28 -3.99 3.20
CA ILE A 67 -0.31 -2.60 2.76
C ILE A 67 -1.67 -2.24 2.18
N GLN A 68 -2.28 -3.10 1.36
CA GLN A 68 -3.63 -2.86 0.83
C GLN A 68 -4.68 -2.73 1.94
N SER A 69 -4.60 -3.57 2.97
CA SER A 69 -5.49 -3.50 4.13
C SER A 69 -5.31 -2.19 4.92
N GLN A 70 -4.08 -1.73 5.08
CA GLN A 70 -3.79 -0.45 5.72
C GLN A 70 -4.38 0.71 4.91
N LEU A 71 -4.21 0.69 3.58
CA LEU A 71 -4.73 1.70 2.67
C LEU A 71 -6.26 1.80 2.71
N GLN A 72 -6.95 0.66 2.73
CA GLN A 72 -8.41 0.62 2.92
C GLN A 72 -8.85 1.18 4.28
N SER A 73 -8.08 0.89 5.33
CA SER A 73 -8.36 1.41 6.68
C SER A 73 -8.20 2.93 6.73
N PHE A 74 -7.17 3.48 6.08
CA PHE A 74 -6.99 4.93 5.94
C PHE A 74 -8.12 5.59 5.17
N GLN A 75 -8.52 5.04 4.02
CA GLN A 75 -9.64 5.55 3.23
C GLN A 75 -10.96 5.53 4.03
N SER A 76 -11.20 4.46 4.78
CA SER A 76 -12.39 4.35 5.64
C SER A 76 -12.37 5.39 6.77
N ALA A 77 -11.20 5.61 7.39
CA ALA A 77 -11.03 6.62 8.43
C ALA A 77 -11.22 8.05 7.90
N GLU A 78 -10.70 8.35 6.70
CA GLU A 78 -10.90 9.62 6.01
C GLU A 78 -12.40 9.86 5.74
N GLN A 79 -13.10 8.86 5.20
CA GLN A 79 -14.52 8.98 4.90
C GLN A 79 -15.37 9.16 6.18
N ASN A 80 -15.04 8.43 7.25
CA ASN A 80 -15.69 8.61 8.54
C ASN A 80 -15.43 9.99 9.15
N ALA A 81 -14.20 10.50 9.02
CA ALA A 81 -13.87 11.85 9.46
C ALA A 81 -14.68 12.89 8.65
N MET A 82 -14.76 12.75 7.33
CA MET A 82 -15.57 13.65 6.49
C MET A 82 -17.06 13.64 6.90
N ASN A 83 -17.64 12.47 7.12
CA ASN A 83 -19.05 12.33 7.53
C ASN A 83 -19.31 12.85 8.95
N ALA A 84 -18.35 12.79 9.87
CA ALA A 84 -18.49 13.33 11.23
C ALA A 84 -18.46 14.87 11.29
N PHE A 85 -18.14 15.50 10.15
CA PHE A 85 -17.93 16.93 10.00
C PHE A 85 -18.94 17.61 9.06
N GLU A 86 -19.91 16.84 8.52
CA GLU A 86 -21.18 17.31 7.94
C GLU A 86 -22.27 17.48 9.02
#